data_AF-A0A1B9JVT5-F1
#
_entry.id   AF-A0A1B9JVT5-F1
#
_cell.length_a   1.000
_cell.length_b   1.000
_cell.length_c   1.000
_cell.angle_alpha   90.00
_cell.angle_beta   90.00
_cell.angle_gamma   90.00
#
_symmetry.space_group_name_H-M   'P 1'
#
loop_
_entity.id
_entity.type
_entity.pdbx_description
1 polymer ?
#
loop_
_entity_poly.entity_id
_entity_poly.type
_entity_poly.pdbx_seq_one_letter_code
_entity_poly.pdbx_strand_id
1 'polypeptide(L)'
;MDILIRYVNIYNGSLVVTSIVVLFVTALIYRIQKRRHRHNSRLKLKLIESYNKSIKFNDSSIFVNTVSEALPSGSMTMIASFFAKKKCHELHNFIPLFAKETFQKKLRQLLKKGNAQQRIEAANMLSYYPCEKTLKALRKACSDHRQEVAVAAALSLLNSDPEVSLAQLIIQLFNSTTQKGLFCFLRLVPSNTLLHLESQLIIEESISPDNALLAMLIEISNNFIIPYVTFAREDQRDYMQSLFEILLGLQYKASGVIHSCYILNFINEFCYQEKICSIQKLITEYFNFESKLFVCFLDEHENTSKNQTIGQYYE
;
A
#
# COMPACT_ATOMS: atom_id res chain seq x y z
N MET A 1 -36.03 -1.74 50.58
CA MET A 1 -36.14 -2.72 49.48
C MET A 1 -36.77 -2.10 48.23
N ASP A 2 -37.92 -1.42 48.34
CA ASP A 2 -38.65 -0.87 47.16
C ASP A 2 -37.87 0.12 46.29
N ILE A 3 -37.02 0.96 46.89
CA ILE A 3 -36.18 1.91 46.16
C ILE A 3 -35.17 1.18 45.26
N LEU A 4 -34.59 0.08 45.77
CA LEU A 4 -33.63 -0.73 45.01
C LEU A 4 -34.31 -1.42 43.83
N ILE A 5 -35.53 -1.96 44.03
CA ILE A 5 -36.33 -2.60 42.99
C ILE A 5 -36.67 -1.60 41.87
N ARG A 6 -37.05 -0.36 42.22
CA ARG A 6 -37.30 0.70 41.23
C ARG A 6 -36.05 1.08 40.44
N TYR A 7 -34.90 1.19 41.10
CA TYR A 7 -33.62 1.47 40.42
C TYR A 7 -33.21 0.36 39.46
N VAL A 8 -33.32 -0.91 39.88
CA VAL A 8 -33.01 -2.06 39.02
C VAL A 8 -33.95 -2.11 37.80
N ASN A 9 -35.23 -1.80 37.98
CA ASN A 9 -36.19 -1.75 36.86
C ASN A 9 -35.90 -0.61 35.88
N ILE A 10 -35.54 0.58 36.35
CA ILE A 10 -35.15 1.70 35.49
C ILE A 10 -33.86 1.36 34.73
N TYR A 11 -32.88 0.76 35.40
CA TYR A 11 -31.61 0.36 34.79
C TYR A 11 -31.81 -0.72 33.71
N ASN A 12 -32.60 -1.76 34.01
CA ASN A 12 -32.94 -2.81 33.04
C ASN A 12 -33.72 -2.23 31.85
N GLY A 13 -34.67 -1.33 32.09
CA GLY A 13 -35.39 -0.63 31.02
C GLY A 13 -34.45 0.18 30.12
N SER A 14 -33.52 0.93 30.71
CA SER A 14 -32.51 1.69 29.96
C SER A 14 -31.60 0.78 29.13
N LEU A 15 -31.14 -0.34 29.71
CA LEU A 15 -30.32 -1.32 28.99
C LEU A 15 -31.04 -1.88 27.78
N VAL A 16 -32.30 -2.30 27.93
CA VAL A 16 -33.11 -2.82 26.82
C VAL A 16 -33.26 -1.77 25.71
N VAL A 17 -33.54 -0.51 26.05
CA VAL A 17 -33.64 0.58 25.06
C VAL A 17 -32.31 0.79 24.35
N THR A 18 -31.18 0.85 25.07
CA THR A 18 -29.86 1.01 24.44
C THR A 18 -29.51 -0.15 23.51
N SER A 19 -29.82 -1.40 23.89
CA SER A 19 -29.62 -2.57 23.03
C SER A 19 -30.45 -2.50 21.75
N ILE A 20 -31.71 -2.06 21.85
CA ILE A 20 -32.59 -1.87 20.67
C ILE A 20 -32.02 -0.79 19.74
N VAL A 21 -31.53 0.34 20.28
CA VAL A 21 -30.92 1.42 19.49
C VAL A 21 -29.66 0.92 18.76
N VAL A 22 -28.78 0.20 19.45
CA VAL A 22 -27.56 -0.37 18.83
C VAL A 22 -27.92 -1.35 17.72
N LEU A 23 -28.87 -2.25 17.95
CA LEU A 23 -29.36 -3.18 16.92
C LEU A 23 -29.93 -2.45 15.71
N PHE A 24 -30.73 -1.41 15.93
CA PHE A 24 -31.32 -0.62 14.85
C PHE A 24 -30.26 0.12 14.02
N VAL A 25 -29.30 0.79 14.67
CA VAL A 25 -28.19 1.47 14.00
C VAL A 25 -27.34 0.48 13.22
N THR A 26 -27.02 -0.68 13.80
CA THR A 26 -26.22 -1.73 13.15
C THR A 26 -26.95 -2.30 11.93
N ALA A 27 -28.26 -2.56 12.05
CA ALA A 27 -29.09 -3.00 10.94
C ALA A 27 -29.19 -1.96 9.82
N LEU A 28 -29.24 -0.67 10.17
CA LEU A 28 -29.24 0.44 9.21
C LEU A 28 -27.90 0.51 8.45
N ILE A 29 -26.77 0.45 9.15
CA ILE A 29 -25.43 0.42 8.56
C ILE A 29 -25.28 -0.79 7.64
N TYR A 30 -25.68 -1.97 8.09
CA TYR A 30 -25.65 -3.19 7.28
C TYR A 30 -26.50 -3.06 6.01
N ARG A 31 -27.71 -2.49 6.11
CA ARG A 31 -28.57 -2.25 4.94
C ARG A 31 -27.94 -1.26 3.95
N ILE A 32 -27.32 -0.19 4.44
CA ILE A 32 -26.63 0.80 3.60
C ILE A 32 -25.44 0.14 2.89
N GLN A 33 -24.62 -0.62 3.63
CA GLN A 33 -23.48 -1.34 3.06
C GLN A 33 -23.94 -2.37 2.01
N LYS A 34 -25.00 -3.14 2.30
CA LYS A 34 -25.56 -4.12 1.37
C LYS A 34 -26.12 -3.49 0.10
N ARG A 35 -26.78 -2.33 0.21
CA ARG A 35 -27.25 -1.55 -0.95
C ARG A 35 -26.08 -1.06 -1.80
N ARG A 36 -25.06 -0.47 -1.17
CA ARG A 36 -23.82 -0.05 -1.86
C ARG A 36 -23.15 -1.23 -2.55
N HIS A 37 -23.02 -2.36 -1.87
CA HIS A 37 -22.43 -3.57 -2.44
C HIS A 37 -23.22 -4.09 -3.67
N ARG A 38 -24.55 -4.15 -3.60
CA ARG A 38 -25.39 -4.56 -4.74
C ARG A 38 -25.29 -3.59 -5.92
N HIS A 39 -25.31 -2.28 -5.64
CA HIS A 39 -25.12 -1.27 -6.66
C HIS A 39 -23.75 -1.43 -7.33
N ASN A 40 -22.72 -1.71 -6.53
CA ASN A 40 -21.37 -1.93 -7.03
C ASN A 40 -21.26 -3.21 -7.86
N SER A 41 -21.81 -4.33 -7.42
CA SER A 41 -21.79 -5.57 -8.21
C SER A 41 -22.49 -5.41 -9.55
N ARG A 42 -23.61 -4.65 -9.61
CA ARG A 42 -24.31 -4.37 -10.87
C ARG A 42 -23.49 -3.48 -11.80
N LEU A 43 -22.89 -2.42 -11.29
CA LEU A 43 -22.03 -1.53 -12.08
C LEU A 43 -20.79 -2.26 -12.60
N LYS A 44 -20.18 -3.12 -11.76
CA LYS A 44 -19.07 -3.98 -12.17
C LYS A 44 -19.47 -4.91 -13.33
N LEU A 45 -20.62 -5.56 -13.23
CA LEU A 45 -21.13 -6.42 -14.31
C LEU A 45 -21.39 -5.62 -15.59
N LYS A 46 -21.99 -4.43 -15.49
CA LYS A 46 -22.19 -3.55 -16.65
C LYS A 46 -20.88 -3.13 -17.31
N LEU A 47 -19.86 -2.79 -16.52
CA LEU A 47 -18.53 -2.43 -17.02
C LEU A 47 -17.84 -3.62 -17.70
N ILE A 48 -17.95 -4.83 -17.13
CA ILE A 48 -17.44 -6.06 -17.75
C ILE A 48 -18.16 -6.35 -19.07
N GLU A 49 -19.48 -6.21 -19.09
CA GLU A 49 -20.29 -6.46 -20.27
C GLU A 49 -19.99 -5.44 -21.39
N SER A 50 -19.87 -4.15 -21.06
CA SER A 50 -19.49 -3.13 -22.04
C SER A 50 -18.05 -3.30 -22.50
N TYR A 51 -17.15 -3.77 -21.63
CA TYR A 51 -15.78 -4.16 -22.00
C TYR A 51 -15.78 -5.29 -23.02
N ASN A 52 -16.47 -6.41 -22.73
CA ASN A 52 -16.56 -7.55 -23.64
C ASN A 52 -17.19 -7.15 -24.99
N LYS A 53 -18.19 -6.26 -24.97
CA LYS A 53 -18.76 -5.68 -26.20
C LYS A 53 -17.74 -4.82 -26.96
N SER A 54 -17.03 -3.92 -26.29
CA SER A 54 -16.05 -3.05 -26.95
C SER A 54 -14.93 -3.84 -27.64
N ILE A 55 -14.47 -4.95 -27.03
CA ILE A 55 -13.50 -5.86 -27.66
C ILE A 55 -14.13 -6.59 -28.84
N LYS A 56 -15.32 -7.16 -28.66
CA LYS A 56 -16.02 -7.91 -29.71
C LYS A 56 -16.28 -7.07 -30.97
N PHE A 57 -16.57 -5.78 -30.79
CA PHE A 57 -16.91 -4.87 -31.89
C PHE A 57 -15.75 -3.96 -32.33
N ASN A 58 -14.58 -4.06 -31.69
CA ASN A 58 -13.44 -3.16 -31.89
C ASN A 58 -13.82 -1.66 -31.81
N ASP A 59 -14.80 -1.33 -30.98
CA ASP A 59 -15.34 0.03 -30.83
C ASP A 59 -15.20 0.50 -29.37
N SER A 60 -14.19 1.33 -29.15
CA SER A 60 -13.87 1.89 -27.85
C SER A 60 -14.89 2.92 -27.34
N SER A 61 -15.75 3.46 -28.22
CA SER A 61 -16.76 4.46 -27.86
C SER A 61 -17.85 3.87 -26.96
N ILE A 62 -18.20 2.59 -27.14
CA ILE A 62 -19.18 1.86 -26.33
C ILE A 62 -18.78 1.86 -24.85
N PHE A 63 -17.50 1.57 -24.58
CA PHE A 63 -16.98 1.56 -23.23
C PHE A 63 -16.86 2.98 -22.67
N VAL A 64 -16.39 3.95 -23.46
CA VAL A 64 -16.27 5.36 -23.05
C VAL A 64 -17.63 5.96 -22.67
N ASN A 65 -18.67 5.69 -23.45
CA ASN A 65 -20.03 6.17 -23.19
C ASN A 65 -20.62 5.50 -21.94
N THR A 66 -20.41 4.19 -21.78
CA THR A 66 -20.83 3.49 -20.56
C THR A 66 -20.12 4.05 -19.33
N VAL A 67 -18.83 4.34 -19.44
CA VAL A 67 -18.04 4.97 -18.37
C VAL A 67 -18.55 6.38 -18.11
N SER A 68 -18.78 7.21 -19.12
CA SER A 68 -19.23 8.59 -18.92
C SER A 68 -20.63 8.67 -18.29
N GLU A 69 -21.55 7.79 -18.67
CA GLU A 69 -22.92 7.69 -18.13
C GLU A 69 -22.96 7.05 -16.74
N ALA A 70 -22.16 6.01 -16.50
CA ALA A 70 -22.15 5.29 -15.22
C ALA A 70 -21.36 6.00 -14.11
N LEU A 71 -20.82 7.20 -14.35
CA LEU A 71 -19.91 7.94 -13.46
C LEU A 71 -20.51 9.16 -12.73
N PRO A 72 -21.53 9.03 -11.86
CA PRO A 72 -21.78 10.03 -10.83
C PRO A 72 -20.85 9.78 -9.63
N SER A 73 -19.62 10.33 -9.64
CA SER A 73 -18.63 10.49 -8.54
C SER A 73 -18.22 9.29 -7.65
N GLY A 74 -19.00 8.20 -7.59
CA GLY A 74 -18.79 7.03 -6.73
C GLY A 74 -18.25 5.79 -7.44
N SER A 75 -18.17 5.81 -8.78
CA SER A 75 -17.87 4.62 -9.61
C SER A 75 -16.40 4.55 -10.07
N MET A 76 -15.60 5.59 -9.87
CA MET A 76 -14.16 5.57 -10.20
C MET A 76 -13.38 4.62 -9.29
N THR A 77 -13.83 4.45 -8.05
CA THR A 77 -13.27 3.43 -7.15
C THR A 77 -13.53 2.02 -7.66
N MET A 78 -14.64 1.83 -8.35
CA MET A 78 -14.98 0.55 -8.94
C MET A 78 -14.18 0.25 -10.20
N ILE A 79 -13.84 1.29 -10.97
CA ILE A 79 -12.96 1.20 -12.12
C ILE A 79 -11.53 0.92 -11.64
N ALA A 80 -11.02 1.68 -10.67
CA ALA A 80 -9.71 1.44 -10.05
C ALA A 80 -9.62 0.06 -9.39
N SER A 81 -10.62 -0.38 -8.62
CA SER A 81 -10.64 -1.73 -8.01
C SER A 81 -10.89 -2.86 -9.02
N PHE A 82 -11.62 -2.61 -10.11
CA PHE A 82 -11.72 -3.55 -11.23
C PHE A 82 -10.35 -3.77 -11.88
N PHE A 83 -9.57 -2.70 -12.05
CA PHE A 83 -8.22 -2.77 -12.63
C PHE A 83 -7.16 -3.27 -11.65
N ALA A 84 -7.23 -2.93 -10.37
CA ALA A 84 -6.33 -3.48 -9.35
C ALA A 84 -6.51 -5.00 -9.18
N LYS A 85 -7.68 -5.56 -9.53
CA LYS A 85 -7.99 -7.00 -9.42
C LYS A 85 -7.70 -7.81 -10.70
N LYS A 86 -7.52 -7.15 -11.85
CA LYS A 86 -7.21 -7.80 -13.14
C LYS A 86 -5.71 -7.67 -13.41
N LYS A 87 -5.02 -8.78 -13.68
CA LYS A 87 -3.57 -8.79 -13.97
C LYS A 87 -3.26 -7.81 -15.11
N CYS A 88 -2.18 -7.01 -14.97
CA CYS A 88 -1.76 -5.92 -15.87
C CYS A 88 -1.77 -6.26 -17.37
N HIS A 89 -1.59 -7.52 -17.75
CA HIS A 89 -1.48 -7.93 -19.16
C HIS A 89 -2.79 -7.73 -19.96
N GLU A 90 -3.96 -7.78 -19.31
CA GLU A 90 -5.26 -7.57 -19.98
C GLU A 90 -5.62 -6.08 -20.19
N LEU A 91 -4.81 -5.18 -19.61
CA LEU A 91 -5.09 -3.75 -19.51
C LEU A 91 -4.47 -2.93 -20.66
N HIS A 92 -3.50 -3.50 -21.39
CA HIS A 92 -2.72 -2.79 -22.42
C HIS A 92 -3.60 -2.10 -23.48
N ASN A 93 -4.72 -2.73 -23.86
CA ASN A 93 -5.63 -2.22 -24.89
C ASN A 93 -6.45 -0.99 -24.44
N PHE A 94 -6.51 -0.70 -23.13
CA PHE A 94 -7.36 0.37 -22.58
C PHE A 94 -6.58 1.49 -21.90
N ILE A 95 -5.27 1.33 -21.69
CA ILE A 95 -4.37 2.43 -21.29
C ILE A 95 -4.62 3.71 -22.13
N PRO A 96 -4.82 3.65 -23.47
CA PRO A 96 -5.08 4.85 -24.28
C PRO A 96 -6.41 5.56 -23.96
N LEU A 97 -7.45 4.84 -23.51
CA LEU A 97 -8.75 5.43 -23.19
C LEU A 97 -8.72 6.24 -21.90
N PHE A 98 -7.92 5.78 -20.93
CA PHE A 98 -7.74 6.45 -19.64
C PHE A 98 -6.65 7.52 -19.67
N ALA A 99 -5.79 7.50 -20.70
CA ALA A 99 -4.89 8.60 -21.02
C ALA A 99 -5.64 9.88 -21.47
N LYS A 100 -6.95 9.81 -21.75
CA LYS A 100 -7.76 11.00 -22.09
C LYS A 100 -7.81 11.98 -20.92
N GLU A 101 -7.54 13.25 -21.20
CA GLU A 101 -7.52 14.33 -20.20
C GLU A 101 -8.84 14.46 -19.41
N THR A 102 -9.98 14.09 -20.01
CA THR A 102 -11.28 14.08 -19.32
C THR A 102 -11.32 13.11 -18.14
N PHE A 103 -10.69 11.94 -18.29
CA PHE A 103 -10.61 10.92 -17.23
C PHE A 103 -9.60 11.33 -16.17
N GLN A 104 -8.40 11.75 -16.57
CA GLN A 104 -7.38 12.21 -15.64
C GLN A 104 -7.85 13.43 -14.82
N LYS A 105 -8.59 14.37 -15.44
CA LYS A 105 -9.20 15.50 -14.73
C LYS A 105 -10.18 15.04 -13.65
N LYS A 106 -11.00 14.02 -13.91
CA LYS A 106 -11.90 13.44 -12.91
C LYS A 106 -11.13 12.77 -11.77
N LEU A 107 -10.07 12.01 -12.08
CA LEU A 107 -9.19 11.43 -11.06
C LEU A 107 -8.55 12.50 -10.16
N ARG A 108 -8.00 13.57 -10.76
CA ARG A 108 -7.43 14.69 -9.99
C ARG A 108 -8.49 15.40 -9.13
N GLN A 109 -9.73 15.51 -9.61
CA GLN A 109 -10.84 16.05 -8.80
C GLN A 109 -11.19 15.13 -7.63
N LEU A 110 -11.20 13.81 -7.84
CA LEU A 110 -11.43 12.84 -6.78
C LEU A 110 -10.30 12.83 -5.76
N LEU A 111 -9.04 12.90 -6.19
CA LEU A 111 -7.89 13.03 -5.29
C LEU A 111 -8.01 14.27 -4.39
N LYS A 112 -8.61 15.35 -4.90
CA LYS A 112 -8.81 16.60 -4.13
C LYS A 112 -10.05 16.59 -3.22
N LYS A 113 -11.18 16.02 -3.67
CA LYS A 113 -12.50 16.21 -3.04
C LYS A 113 -13.20 14.92 -2.62
N GLY A 114 -12.64 13.76 -2.95
CA GLY A 114 -13.21 12.46 -2.62
C GLY A 114 -13.11 12.13 -1.13
N ASN A 115 -13.86 11.12 -0.71
CA ASN A 115 -13.59 10.46 0.56
C ASN A 115 -12.24 9.70 0.52
N ALA A 116 -11.76 9.17 1.64
CA ALA A 116 -10.39 8.67 1.77
C ALA A 116 -10.00 7.51 0.84
N GLN A 117 -10.61 6.32 0.98
CA GLN A 117 -11.52 5.90 -0.07
C GLN A 117 -11.09 6.16 -1.53
N GLN A 118 -11.88 7.03 -2.13
CA GLN A 118 -11.73 7.56 -3.47
C GLN A 118 -10.40 8.27 -3.71
N ARG A 119 -9.83 8.94 -2.71
CA ARG A 119 -8.55 9.65 -2.84
C ARG A 119 -7.37 8.68 -2.99
N ILE A 120 -7.32 7.62 -2.17
CA ILE A 120 -6.31 6.56 -2.25
C ILE A 120 -6.38 5.90 -3.63
N GLU A 121 -7.57 5.49 -4.05
CA GLU A 121 -7.75 4.82 -5.33
C GLU A 121 -7.47 5.75 -6.52
N ALA A 122 -7.81 7.05 -6.40
CA ALA A 122 -7.45 8.03 -7.41
C ALA A 122 -5.95 8.26 -7.51
N ALA A 123 -5.22 8.30 -6.39
CA ALA A 123 -3.77 8.39 -6.38
C ALA A 123 -3.13 7.19 -7.11
N ASN A 124 -3.52 5.97 -6.72
CA ASN A 124 -3.01 4.74 -7.32
C ASN A 124 -3.31 4.64 -8.82
N MET A 125 -4.48 5.10 -9.27
CA MET A 125 -4.81 5.06 -10.71
C MET A 125 -4.02 6.11 -11.50
N LEU A 126 -3.69 7.25 -10.89
CA LEU A 126 -2.97 8.33 -11.55
C LEU A 126 -1.52 7.96 -11.89
N SER A 127 -0.89 7.03 -11.16
CA SER A 127 0.48 6.57 -11.47
C SER A 127 0.61 5.93 -12.86
N TYR A 128 -0.46 5.34 -13.38
CA TYR A 128 -0.48 4.74 -14.72
C TYR A 128 -0.54 5.77 -15.86
N TYR A 129 -0.74 7.05 -15.54
CA TYR A 129 -0.86 8.13 -16.54
C TYR A 129 -0.01 9.34 -16.14
N PRO A 130 1.33 9.18 -16.11
CA PRO A 130 2.22 10.26 -15.75
C PRO A 130 2.11 11.39 -16.77
N CYS A 131 1.73 12.55 -16.29
CA CYS A 131 1.80 13.82 -17.01
C CYS A 131 1.99 14.93 -15.99
N GLU A 132 2.51 16.09 -16.40
CA GLU A 132 2.84 17.19 -15.49
C GLU A 132 1.69 17.54 -14.51
N LYS A 133 0.45 17.59 -15.01
CA LYS A 133 -0.75 17.88 -14.19
C LYS A 133 -1.04 16.78 -13.18
N THR A 134 -0.83 15.52 -13.56
CA THR A 134 -1.03 14.35 -12.69
C THR A 134 0.05 14.30 -11.61
N LEU A 135 1.31 14.44 -12.00
CA LEU A 135 2.44 14.46 -11.07
C LEU A 135 2.29 15.62 -10.07
N LYS A 136 1.91 16.82 -10.53
CA LYS A 136 1.62 17.96 -9.65
C LYS A 136 0.48 17.68 -8.67
N ALA A 137 -0.56 16.96 -9.10
CA ALA A 137 -1.66 16.58 -8.22
C ALA A 137 -1.23 15.57 -7.15
N LEU A 138 -0.42 14.57 -7.53
CA LEU A 138 0.15 13.60 -6.61
C LEU A 138 1.10 14.25 -5.60
N ARG A 139 2.02 15.13 -6.05
CA ARG A 139 2.92 15.88 -5.15
C ARG A 139 2.17 16.68 -4.10
N LYS A 140 1.04 17.29 -4.49
CA LYS A 140 0.16 17.98 -3.54
C LYS A 140 -0.52 17.03 -2.55
N ALA A 141 -0.89 15.84 -3.00
CA ALA A 141 -1.54 14.83 -2.15
C ALA A 141 -0.57 14.15 -1.16
N CYS A 142 0.75 14.20 -1.38
CA CYS A 142 1.74 13.79 -0.37
C CYS A 142 1.70 14.62 0.91
N SER A 143 0.98 15.76 0.91
CA SER A 143 0.72 16.58 2.10
C SER A 143 -0.74 16.49 2.56
N ASP A 144 -1.46 15.42 2.21
CA ASP A 144 -2.83 15.22 2.65
C ASP A 144 -2.89 14.95 4.17
N HIS A 145 -3.89 15.53 4.84
CA HIS A 145 -4.15 15.31 6.27
C HIS A 145 -4.40 13.84 6.62
N ARG A 146 -4.83 13.03 5.64
CA ARG A 146 -4.93 11.58 5.78
C ARG A 146 -3.66 10.91 5.32
N GLN A 147 -2.99 10.27 6.27
CA GLN A 147 -1.73 9.57 6.03
C GLN A 147 -1.85 8.51 4.95
N GLU A 148 -2.96 7.78 4.88
CA GLU A 148 -3.14 6.73 3.88
C GLU A 148 -3.21 7.31 2.45
N VAL A 149 -3.74 8.52 2.30
CA VAL A 149 -3.78 9.24 1.01
C VAL A 149 -2.38 9.75 0.66
N ALA A 150 -1.66 10.32 1.63
CA ALA A 150 -0.30 10.80 1.42
C ALA A 150 0.67 9.68 1.02
N VAL A 151 0.60 8.54 1.69
CA VAL A 151 1.38 7.33 1.37
C VAL A 151 1.03 6.80 -0.02
N ALA A 152 -0.26 6.68 -0.36
CA ALA A 152 -0.67 6.25 -1.70
C ALA A 152 -0.17 7.20 -2.80
N ALA A 153 -0.20 8.51 -2.56
CA ALA A 153 0.32 9.51 -3.49
C ALA A 153 1.84 9.42 -3.66
N ALA A 154 2.58 9.21 -2.56
CA ALA A 154 4.03 9.07 -2.60
C ALA A 154 4.46 7.79 -3.35
N LEU A 155 3.84 6.64 -3.07
CA LEU A 155 4.09 5.41 -3.82
C LEU A 155 3.76 5.58 -5.31
N SER A 156 2.67 6.28 -5.60
CA SER A 156 2.28 6.58 -6.97
C SER A 156 3.31 7.45 -7.69
N LEU A 157 3.90 8.44 -7.02
CA LEU A 157 5.00 9.25 -7.58
C LEU A 157 6.24 8.41 -7.81
N LEU A 158 6.68 7.64 -6.82
CA LEU A 158 7.86 6.78 -6.92
C LEU A 158 7.79 5.86 -8.14
N ASN A 159 6.60 5.36 -8.46
CA ASN A 159 6.38 4.45 -9.59
C ASN A 159 6.21 5.15 -10.95
N SER A 160 5.89 6.45 -10.98
CA SER A 160 5.46 7.13 -12.21
C SER A 160 6.31 8.33 -12.62
N ASP A 161 7.16 8.81 -11.72
CA ASP A 161 8.01 9.98 -11.91
C ASP A 161 9.49 9.60 -11.72
N PRO A 162 10.26 9.42 -12.81
CA PRO A 162 11.66 9.04 -12.72
C PRO A 162 12.55 10.12 -12.11
N GLU A 163 12.08 11.38 -12.02
CA GLU A 163 12.84 12.48 -11.43
C GLU A 163 12.73 12.51 -9.90
N VAL A 164 11.77 11.80 -9.32
CA VAL A 164 11.52 11.78 -7.88
C VAL A 164 12.31 10.64 -7.25
N SER A 165 13.24 10.99 -6.37
CA SER A 165 13.99 9.99 -5.60
C SER A 165 13.23 9.54 -4.36
N LEU A 166 13.49 8.31 -3.91
CA LEU A 166 12.92 7.79 -2.66
C LEU A 166 13.31 8.67 -1.46
N ALA A 167 14.55 9.15 -1.41
CA ALA A 167 15.04 10.07 -0.38
C ALA A 167 14.19 11.36 -0.29
N GLN A 168 13.88 11.98 -1.43
CA GLN A 168 13.03 13.17 -1.47
C GLN A 168 11.62 12.90 -0.90
N LEU A 169 11.04 11.74 -1.24
CA LEU A 169 9.72 11.36 -0.73
C LEU A 169 9.73 11.08 0.78
N ILE A 170 10.80 10.47 1.30
CA ILE A 170 10.95 10.25 2.76
C ILE A 170 10.95 11.59 3.49
N ILE A 171 11.77 12.55 3.04
CA ILE A 171 11.83 13.90 3.63
C ILE A 171 10.48 14.60 3.56
N GLN A 172 9.81 14.52 2.41
CA GLN A 172 8.50 15.14 2.22
C GLN A 172 7.45 14.55 3.16
N LEU A 173 7.38 13.21 3.26
CA LEU A 173 6.42 12.51 4.11
C LEU A 173 6.71 12.66 5.60
N PHE A 174 7.98 12.75 6.00
CA PHE A 174 8.36 12.98 7.39
C PHE A 174 7.77 14.29 7.91
N ASN A 175 7.76 15.32 7.07
CA ASN A 175 7.22 16.64 7.43
C ASN A 175 5.69 16.74 7.32
N SER A 176 5.03 15.83 6.61
CA SER A 176 3.60 15.91 6.32
C SER A 176 2.74 14.83 6.97
N THR A 177 3.35 13.76 7.49
CA THR A 177 2.67 12.60 8.07
C THR A 177 3.26 12.24 9.42
N THR A 178 2.57 11.37 10.18
CA THR A 178 3.22 10.80 11.37
C THR A 178 4.29 9.81 10.96
N GLN A 179 5.26 9.58 11.83
CA GLN A 179 6.30 8.57 11.63
C GLN A 179 5.73 7.17 11.38
N LYS A 180 4.56 6.84 11.94
CA LYS A 180 3.84 5.60 11.62
C LYS A 180 3.44 5.54 10.15
N GLY A 181 2.95 6.65 9.59
CA GLY A 181 2.61 6.76 8.18
C GLY A 181 3.83 6.58 7.28
N LEU A 182 4.95 7.19 7.65
CA LEU A 182 6.22 7.02 6.94
C LEU A 182 6.79 5.60 7.04
N PHE A 183 6.71 4.96 8.21
CA PHE A 183 7.07 3.55 8.37
C PHE A 183 6.19 2.65 7.48
N CYS A 184 4.88 2.91 7.42
CA CYS A 184 3.98 2.21 6.50
C CYS A 184 4.36 2.43 5.04
N PHE A 185 4.80 3.64 4.66
CA PHE A 185 5.31 3.91 3.32
C PHE A 185 6.54 3.06 3.00
N LEU A 186 7.56 3.07 3.86
CA LEU A 186 8.76 2.24 3.70
C LEU A 186 8.42 0.75 3.57
N ARG A 187 7.39 0.28 4.29
CA ARG A 187 6.90 -1.10 4.22
C ARG A 187 6.15 -1.47 2.92
N LEU A 188 5.89 -0.50 2.06
CA LEU A 188 5.22 -0.68 0.78
C LEU A 188 6.14 -0.37 -0.40
N VAL A 189 7.35 0.16 -0.14
CA VAL A 189 8.35 0.38 -1.18
C VAL A 189 8.92 -0.97 -1.61
N PRO A 190 9.05 -1.22 -2.93
CA PRO A 190 9.67 -2.44 -3.43
C PRO A 190 11.05 -2.70 -2.84
N SER A 191 11.30 -3.97 -2.49
CA SER A 191 12.53 -4.44 -1.85
C SER A 191 13.82 -3.98 -2.57
N ASN A 192 13.82 -4.00 -3.90
CA ASN A 192 14.97 -3.56 -4.72
C ASN A 192 15.22 -2.04 -4.62
N THR A 193 14.18 -1.23 -4.55
CA THR A 193 14.29 0.23 -4.40
C THR A 193 14.86 0.60 -3.02
N LEU A 194 14.51 -0.17 -1.98
CA LEU A 194 15.09 0.00 -0.65
C LEU A 194 16.58 -0.34 -0.64
N LEU A 195 17.00 -1.46 -1.26
CA LEU A 195 18.42 -1.83 -1.34
C LEU A 195 19.25 -0.77 -2.09
N HIS A 196 18.71 -0.20 -3.16
CA HIS A 196 19.38 0.89 -3.88
C HIS A 196 19.52 2.16 -3.02
N LEU A 197 18.50 2.50 -2.21
CA LEU A 197 18.64 3.60 -1.27
C LEU A 197 19.66 3.28 -0.17
N GLU A 198 19.69 2.05 0.33
CA GLU A 198 20.65 1.63 1.36
C GLU A 198 22.09 1.83 0.89
N SER A 199 22.43 1.43 -0.33
CA SER A 199 23.78 1.62 -0.87
C SER A 199 24.17 3.10 -0.97
N GLN A 200 23.23 3.97 -1.34
CA GLN A 200 23.44 5.42 -1.34
C GLN A 200 23.67 5.97 0.07
N LEU A 201 22.87 5.53 1.05
CA LEU A 201 22.99 5.98 2.43
C LEU A 201 24.29 5.54 3.09
N ILE A 202 24.81 4.35 2.78
CA ILE A 202 26.11 3.89 3.31
C ILE A 202 27.24 4.84 2.88
N ILE A 203 27.20 5.29 1.62
CA ILE A 203 28.17 6.27 1.10
C ILE A 203 27.97 7.62 1.80
N GLU A 204 26.73 8.11 1.88
CA GLU A 204 26.42 9.40 2.50
C GLU A 204 26.76 9.45 3.99
N GLU A 205 26.52 8.38 4.74
CA GLU A 205 26.86 8.24 6.17
C GLU A 205 28.37 8.39 6.41
N SER A 206 29.20 7.95 5.45
CA SER A 206 30.66 8.12 5.52
C SER A 206 31.14 9.55 5.21
N ILE A 207 30.38 10.31 4.42
CA ILE A 207 30.77 11.65 3.94
C ILE A 207 30.17 12.76 4.82
N SER A 208 28.92 12.62 5.24
CA SER A 208 28.16 13.65 5.94
C SER A 208 27.21 13.03 6.98
N PRO A 209 27.72 12.65 8.17
CA PRO A 209 26.93 11.97 9.20
C PRO A 209 25.75 12.82 9.73
N ASP A 210 25.82 14.15 9.62
CA ASP A 210 24.78 15.08 10.08
C ASP A 210 23.67 15.31 9.03
N ASN A 211 23.48 14.38 8.10
CA ASN A 211 22.42 14.48 7.10
C ASN A 211 21.04 14.31 7.77
N ALA A 212 20.15 15.28 7.55
CA ALA A 212 18.79 15.29 8.08
C ALA A 212 18.01 14.00 7.75
N LEU A 213 18.24 13.40 6.58
CA LEU A 213 17.65 12.12 6.19
C LEU A 213 18.11 10.98 7.09
N LEU A 214 19.39 10.92 7.45
CA LEU A 214 19.94 9.90 8.34
C LEU A 214 19.30 10.01 9.73
N ALA A 215 19.20 11.24 10.27
CA ALA A 215 18.56 11.49 11.56
C ALA A 215 17.08 11.08 11.56
N MET A 216 16.33 11.43 10.51
CA MET A 216 14.94 11.02 10.34
C MET A 216 14.77 9.49 10.32
N LEU A 217 15.65 8.79 9.61
CA LEU A 217 15.62 7.32 9.53
C LEU A 217 15.91 6.69 10.89
N ILE A 218 16.94 7.15 11.60
CA ILE A 218 17.28 6.67 12.95
C ILE A 218 16.10 6.88 13.91
N GLU A 219 15.42 8.01 13.85
CA GLU A 219 14.24 8.27 14.68
C GLU A 219 13.10 7.26 14.40
N ILE A 220 12.85 6.95 13.12
CA ILE A 220 11.86 5.92 12.73
C ILE A 220 12.29 4.53 13.24
N SER A 221 13.57 4.20 13.16
CA SER A 221 14.14 2.96 13.70
C SER A 221 13.76 2.76 15.16
N ASN A 222 14.04 3.80 15.96
CA ASN A 222 13.88 3.76 17.40
C ASN A 222 12.41 3.60 17.79
N ASN A 223 11.52 4.25 17.05
CA ASN A 223 10.10 4.29 17.40
C ASN A 223 9.29 3.10 16.86
N PHE A 224 9.74 2.46 15.78
CA PHE A 224 8.95 1.39 15.15
C PHE A 224 9.68 0.06 15.07
N ILE A 225 10.97 0.01 14.78
CA ILE A 225 11.69 -1.25 14.62
C ILE A 225 12.06 -1.86 15.97
N ILE A 226 12.58 -1.07 16.92
CA ILE A 226 12.92 -1.55 18.27
C ILE A 226 11.72 -2.26 18.95
N PRO A 227 10.49 -1.68 18.97
CA PRO A 227 9.34 -2.36 19.57
C PRO A 227 9.00 -3.68 18.89
N TYR A 228 9.02 -3.74 17.55
CA TYR A 228 8.77 -4.99 16.83
C TYR A 228 9.79 -6.06 17.17
N VAL A 229 11.06 -5.68 17.30
CA VAL A 229 12.15 -6.59 17.67
C VAL A 229 12.11 -7.01 19.14
N THR A 230 11.55 -6.15 20.00
CA THR A 230 11.33 -6.51 21.41
C THR A 230 10.23 -7.55 21.57
N PHE A 231 9.10 -7.42 20.87
CA PHE A 231 8.02 -8.42 20.88
C PHE A 231 8.45 -9.76 20.29
N ALA A 232 9.18 -9.67 19.20
CA ALA A 232 9.84 -10.76 18.53
C ALA A 232 10.73 -11.63 19.44
N ARG A 233 11.49 -11.01 20.37
CA ARG A 233 12.32 -11.74 21.35
C ARG A 233 11.52 -12.76 22.18
N GLU A 234 10.22 -12.56 22.34
CA GLU A 234 9.33 -13.47 23.08
C GLU A 234 8.90 -14.69 22.25
N ASP A 235 9.23 -14.74 20.95
CA ASP A 235 8.99 -15.90 20.08
C ASP A 235 9.95 -17.04 20.43
N GLN A 236 9.41 -18.24 20.62
CA GLN A 236 10.16 -19.43 21.02
C GLN A 236 10.81 -20.17 19.85
N ARG A 237 10.63 -19.71 18.61
CA ARG A 237 11.18 -20.38 17.42
C ARG A 237 12.58 -19.85 17.10
N ASP A 238 13.56 -20.76 17.06
CA ASP A 238 14.98 -20.43 16.84
C ASP A 238 15.23 -19.56 15.61
N TYR A 239 14.60 -19.88 14.47
CA TYR A 239 14.78 -19.11 13.23
C TYR A 239 14.24 -17.68 13.33
N MET A 240 13.19 -17.47 14.13
CA MET A 240 12.68 -16.13 14.38
C MET A 240 13.66 -15.39 15.29
N GLN A 241 14.16 -16.02 16.36
CA GLN A 241 15.19 -15.44 17.23
C GLN A 241 16.44 -15.00 16.47
N SER A 242 16.99 -15.84 15.58
CA SER A 242 18.14 -15.47 14.77
C SER A 242 17.85 -14.28 13.83
N LEU A 243 16.67 -14.26 13.18
CA LEU A 243 16.25 -13.11 12.36
C LEU A 243 16.13 -11.84 13.21
N PHE A 244 15.68 -11.96 14.45
CA PHE A 244 15.53 -10.84 15.37
C PHE A 244 16.86 -10.25 15.84
N GLU A 245 17.85 -11.08 16.16
CA GLU A 245 19.18 -10.60 16.51
C GLU A 245 19.81 -9.80 15.36
N ILE A 246 19.58 -10.22 14.11
CA ILE A 246 20.00 -9.47 12.93
C ILE A 246 19.29 -8.12 12.85
N LEU A 247 17.95 -8.12 12.93
CA LEU A 247 17.18 -6.89 12.91
C LEU A 247 17.59 -5.96 14.04
N LEU A 248 17.93 -6.46 15.23
CA LEU A 248 18.44 -5.68 16.37
C LEU A 248 19.80 -5.05 16.08
N GLY A 249 20.72 -5.81 15.48
CA GLY A 249 22.04 -5.32 15.12
C GLY A 249 22.02 -4.20 14.06
N LEU A 250 20.93 -4.07 13.31
CA LEU A 250 20.78 -3.08 12.24
C LEU A 250 20.20 -1.73 12.72
N GLN A 251 19.61 -1.66 13.91
CA GLN A 251 18.72 -0.54 14.29
C GLN A 251 19.44 0.77 14.57
N TYR A 252 20.73 0.70 14.84
CA TYR A 252 21.56 1.84 15.25
C TYR A 252 22.08 2.69 14.09
N LYS A 253 21.80 2.30 12.85
CA LYS A 253 22.24 3.01 11.63
C LYS A 253 21.06 3.31 10.73
N ALA A 254 21.13 4.42 10.00
CA ALA A 254 20.11 4.80 9.03
C ALA A 254 19.93 3.73 7.92
N SER A 255 21.04 3.16 7.44
CA SER A 255 21.07 2.04 6.49
C SER A 255 20.30 0.81 7.02
N GLY A 256 20.46 0.49 8.30
CA GLY A 256 19.82 -0.68 8.88
C GLY A 256 18.31 -0.56 9.08
N VAL A 257 17.75 0.66 9.10
CA VAL A 257 16.29 0.90 9.04
C VAL A 257 15.73 0.50 7.69
N ILE A 258 16.41 0.91 6.63
CA ILE A 258 16.07 0.57 5.26
C ILE A 258 16.21 -0.94 5.05
N HIS A 259 17.30 -1.53 5.55
CA HIS A 259 17.54 -2.96 5.48
C HIS A 259 16.49 -3.78 6.23
N SER A 260 16.07 -3.31 7.41
CA SER A 260 14.99 -3.95 8.18
C SER A 260 13.65 -3.88 7.44
N CYS A 261 13.35 -2.75 6.80
CA CYS A 261 12.16 -2.62 5.95
C CYS A 261 12.25 -3.56 4.74
N TYR A 262 13.43 -3.70 4.12
CA TYR A 262 13.67 -4.67 3.05
C TYR A 262 13.33 -6.09 3.50
N ILE A 263 13.89 -6.56 4.63
CA ILE A 263 13.64 -7.92 5.15
C ILE A 263 12.14 -8.15 5.37
N LEU A 264 11.46 -7.19 6.02
CA LEU A 264 10.02 -7.29 6.29
C LEU A 264 9.17 -7.26 5.02
N ASN A 265 9.57 -6.49 4.01
CA ASN A 265 8.86 -6.39 2.73
C ASN A 265 9.05 -7.66 1.92
N PHE A 266 10.27 -8.19 1.86
CA PHE A 266 10.56 -9.43 1.15
C PHE A 266 9.74 -10.60 1.71
N ILE A 267 9.68 -10.74 3.04
CA ILE A 267 8.82 -11.76 3.67
C ILE A 267 7.35 -11.54 3.30
N ASN A 268 6.87 -10.29 3.27
CA ASN A 268 5.50 -9.98 2.91
C ASN A 268 5.17 -10.32 1.44
N GLU A 269 6.05 -9.96 0.52
CA GLU A 269 5.95 -10.24 -0.92
C GLU A 269 5.89 -11.76 -1.16
N PHE A 270 6.86 -12.52 -0.65
CA PHE A 270 7.00 -13.95 -0.94
C PHE A 270 6.01 -14.84 -0.19
N CYS A 271 5.79 -14.62 1.12
CA CYS A 271 4.93 -15.50 1.92
C CYS A 271 3.44 -15.20 1.73
N TYR A 272 3.05 -13.93 1.57
CA TYR A 272 1.63 -13.56 1.60
C TYR A 272 1.05 -13.24 0.22
N GLN A 273 1.80 -12.55 -0.65
CA GLN A 273 1.29 -12.18 -1.97
C GLN A 273 1.43 -13.35 -2.96
N GLU A 274 2.63 -13.92 -3.05
CA GLU A 274 2.92 -14.98 -4.01
C GLU A 274 2.60 -16.38 -3.44
N LYS A 275 2.49 -16.50 -2.11
CA LYS A 275 2.19 -17.74 -1.38
C LYS A 275 3.15 -18.88 -1.73
N ILE A 276 4.42 -18.55 -1.96
CA ILE A 276 5.41 -19.50 -2.49
C ILE A 276 5.87 -20.47 -1.41
N CYS A 277 6.12 -20.01 -0.19
CA CYS A 277 6.59 -20.87 0.89
C CYS A 277 6.23 -20.34 2.29
N SER A 278 6.41 -21.20 3.30
CA SER A 278 6.24 -20.81 4.70
C SER A 278 7.37 -19.88 5.15
N ILE A 279 7.08 -19.01 6.13
CA ILE A 279 8.08 -18.08 6.71
C ILE A 279 9.31 -18.85 7.24
N GLN A 280 9.09 -20.00 7.86
CA GLN A 280 10.17 -20.86 8.34
C GLN A 280 11.11 -21.24 7.19
N LYS A 281 10.55 -21.82 6.11
CA LYS A 281 11.33 -22.23 4.95
C LYS A 281 12.08 -21.04 4.34
N LEU A 282 11.40 -19.90 4.20
CA LEU A 282 11.97 -18.67 3.66
C LEU A 282 13.23 -18.23 4.45
N ILE A 283 13.15 -18.23 5.78
CA ILE A 283 14.24 -17.79 6.64
C ILE A 283 15.35 -18.86 6.72
N THR A 284 15.02 -20.13 6.90
CA THR A 284 16.03 -21.15 7.14
C THR A 284 16.79 -21.57 5.89
N GLU A 285 16.15 -21.53 4.71
CA GLU A 285 16.76 -22.03 3.47
C GLU A 285 17.24 -20.90 2.54
N TYR A 286 16.58 -19.74 2.56
CA TYR A 286 16.83 -18.68 1.58
C TYR A 286 17.41 -17.41 2.19
N PHE A 287 17.44 -17.25 3.50
CA PHE A 287 18.10 -16.10 4.12
C PHE A 287 19.56 -16.39 4.42
N ASN A 288 20.47 -15.63 3.82
CA ASN A 288 21.88 -15.71 4.13
C ASN A 288 22.17 -14.80 5.34
N PHE A 289 22.51 -15.41 6.47
CA PHE A 289 22.78 -14.71 7.73
C PHE A 289 24.06 -13.86 7.71
N GLU A 290 25.03 -14.19 6.85
CA GLU A 290 26.27 -13.44 6.71
C GLU A 290 26.06 -12.18 5.88
N SER A 291 25.45 -12.31 4.70
CA SER A 291 25.15 -11.17 3.83
C SER A 291 23.92 -10.38 4.27
N LYS A 292 23.08 -10.97 5.15
CA LYS A 292 21.78 -10.46 5.60
C LYS A 292 20.76 -10.27 4.46
N LEU A 293 20.96 -10.96 3.35
CA LEU A 293 20.12 -10.89 2.16
C LEU A 293 19.43 -12.22 1.90
N PHE A 294 18.23 -12.16 1.30
CA PHE A 294 17.62 -13.33 0.73
C PHE A 294 18.29 -13.70 -0.60
N VAL A 295 18.64 -14.98 -0.74
CA VAL A 295 19.20 -15.58 -1.96
C VAL A 295 18.04 -15.99 -2.87
N CYS A 296 18.18 -15.73 -4.18
CA CYS A 296 17.11 -15.95 -5.17
C CYS A 296 16.55 -17.37 -5.15
N PHE A 297 15.22 -17.43 -5.30
CA PHE A 297 14.49 -18.62 -5.73
C PHE A 297 14.98 -19.05 -7.13
N LEU A 298 15.48 -20.28 -7.27
CA LEU A 298 15.38 -20.99 -8.54
C LEU A 298 14.00 -21.65 -8.53
N ASP A 299 13.13 -21.18 -9.43
CA ASP A 299 11.82 -21.79 -9.62
C ASP A 299 12.01 -23.20 -10.17
N GLU A 300 11.81 -24.25 -9.36
CA GLU A 300 11.91 -25.65 -9.79
C GLU A 300 10.88 -25.99 -10.89
N HIS A 301 9.92 -25.10 -11.16
CA HIS A 301 8.85 -25.30 -12.14
C HIS A 301 9.03 -24.55 -13.47
N GLU A 302 10.00 -23.64 -13.61
CA GLU A 302 10.33 -23.00 -14.89
C GLU A 302 11.80 -23.20 -15.26
N ASN A 303 12.04 -24.09 -16.22
CA ASN A 303 13.34 -24.43 -16.81
C ASN A 303 13.93 -23.28 -17.67
N THR A 304 13.75 -22.03 -17.26
CA THR A 304 14.36 -20.84 -17.87
C THR A 304 15.31 -20.22 -16.88
N SER A 305 16.59 -20.52 -17.08
CA SER A 305 17.68 -19.89 -16.32
C SER A 305 17.64 -18.38 -16.50
N LYS A 306 17.37 -17.67 -15.42
CA LYS A 306 17.99 -16.38 -15.16
C LYS A 306 18.82 -16.52 -13.90
N ASN A 307 20.07 -16.94 -14.08
CA ASN A 307 21.10 -16.71 -13.08
C ASN A 307 21.25 -15.20 -12.91
N GLN A 308 20.48 -14.63 -11.98
CA GLN A 308 20.53 -13.21 -11.68
C GLN A 308 20.48 -13.04 -10.18
N THR A 309 21.68 -12.97 -9.61
CA THR A 309 21.94 -12.36 -8.32
C THR A 309 21.35 -10.95 -8.35
N ILE A 310 20.51 -10.58 -7.38
CA ILE A 310 19.97 -9.21 -7.25
C ILE A 310 21.09 -8.15 -7.08
N GLY A 311 22.35 -8.57 -6.93
CA GLY A 311 23.55 -7.72 -6.94
C GLY A 311 24.38 -7.68 -8.23
N GLN A 312 24.01 -8.34 -9.33
CA GLN A 312 24.85 -8.41 -10.55
C GLN A 312 24.41 -7.50 -11.71
N TYR A 313 23.56 -6.51 -11.46
CA TYR A 313 23.20 -5.49 -12.46
C TYR A 313 23.99 -4.18 -12.35
N TYR A 314 25.01 -4.11 -11.48
CA TYR A 314 25.80 -2.90 -11.28
C TYR A 314 27.30 -3.21 -11.14
N GLU A 315 27.91 -3.60 -12.25
CA GLU A 315 29.24 -3.14 -12.66
C GLU A 315 29.09 -2.26 -13.91
#